data_AF-A0A9P5VUR8-F1
#
_entry.id   AF-A0A9P5VUR8-F1
#
_cell.length_a   1.000
_cell.length_b   1.000
_cell.length_c   1.000
_cell.angle_alpha   90.00
_cell.angle_beta   90.00
_cell.angle_gamma   90.00
#
_symmetry.space_group_name_H-M   'P 1'
#
loop_
_entity.id
_entity.type
_entity.pdbx_description
1 polymer ?
#
loop_
_entity_poly.entity_id
_entity_poly.type
_entity_poly.pdbx_seq_one_letter_code
_entity_poly.pdbx_strand_id
1 'polypeptide(L)'
;MLSHNPFEMPELAALVASYLTGKDLASCVRVSKNWRDMFLPIVGDALEICHMKDYEMFTHPNLRDLEIMIDSEHRPLDWDLAAKSPLLERLSLINIVIGLGWLQGLPYLRKLDLKCVIIRHGPGFWEACKNLEILLMEHVHFEGGFVPIPADTVFARLRTLRIRLGTWASASEQPALIPHCPNLETFEWNPPLFEVRILIQHPIHKDRCPLLNNLSIPEKPLDAEWASVIE
;
A
#
# COMPACT_ATOMS: atom_id res chain seq x y z
N MET A 1 -2.15 -14.68 -51.03
CA MET A 1 -1.70 -15.31 -49.77
C MET A 1 -1.71 -14.22 -48.72
N LEU A 2 -2.73 -14.20 -47.86
CA LEU A 2 -2.79 -13.23 -46.76
C LEU A 2 -1.78 -13.71 -45.72
N SER A 3 -0.66 -13.01 -45.60
CA SER A 3 0.27 -13.20 -44.49
C SER A 3 -0.50 -12.88 -43.21
N HIS A 4 -0.81 -13.90 -42.41
CA HIS A 4 -1.35 -13.66 -41.08
C HIS A 4 -0.40 -12.74 -40.34
N ASN A 5 -0.93 -11.60 -39.90
CA ASN A 5 -0.16 -10.66 -39.13
C ASN A 5 0.15 -11.35 -37.79
N PRO A 6 1.42 -11.57 -37.42
CA PRO A 6 1.76 -12.26 -36.18
C PRO A 6 1.24 -11.53 -34.93
N PHE A 7 0.90 -10.23 -35.06
CA PHE A 7 0.24 -9.47 -34.01
C PHE A 7 -1.27 -9.76 -33.88
N GLU A 8 -1.89 -10.58 -34.73
CA GLU A 8 -3.28 -11.02 -34.55
C GLU A 8 -3.43 -12.15 -33.52
N MET A 9 -2.32 -12.68 -32.98
CA MET A 9 -2.35 -13.72 -31.94
C MET A 9 -2.36 -13.09 -30.55
N PRO A 10 -3.47 -13.18 -29.78
CA PRO A 10 -3.57 -12.57 -28.45
C PRO A 10 -2.50 -13.09 -27.48
N GLU A 11 -2.06 -14.34 -27.62
CA GLU A 11 -1.06 -14.97 -26.77
C GLU A 11 0.32 -14.31 -26.94
N LEU A 12 0.68 -13.93 -28.17
CA LEU A 12 1.93 -13.21 -28.43
C LEU A 12 1.87 -11.79 -27.88
N ALA A 13 0.72 -11.13 -27.96
CA ALA A 13 0.53 -9.81 -27.39
C ALA A 13 0.63 -9.83 -25.86
N ALA A 14 0.01 -10.81 -25.20
CA ALA A 14 0.12 -11.03 -23.76
C ALA A 14 1.57 -11.32 -23.34
N LEU A 15 2.28 -12.15 -24.10
CA LEU A 15 3.69 -12.43 -23.85
C LEU A 15 4.55 -11.16 -24.00
N VAL A 16 4.39 -10.41 -25.10
CA VAL A 16 5.11 -9.14 -25.30
C VAL A 16 4.80 -8.17 -24.17
N ALA A 17 3.53 -8.02 -23.81
CA ALA A 17 3.10 -7.14 -22.74
C ALA A 17 3.77 -7.46 -21.39
N SER A 18 4.01 -8.74 -21.09
CA SER A 18 4.70 -9.16 -19.86
C SER A 18 6.15 -8.66 -19.74
N TYR A 19 6.77 -8.24 -20.85
CA TYR A 19 8.12 -7.65 -20.88
C TYR A 19 8.12 -6.12 -20.93
N LEU A 20 6.94 -5.48 -21.05
CA LEU A 20 6.82 -4.05 -21.18
C LEU A 20 6.55 -3.39 -19.83
N THR A 21 7.10 -2.19 -19.61
CA THR A 21 6.72 -1.38 -18.44
C THR A 21 5.31 -0.81 -18.61
N GLY A 22 4.66 -0.36 -17.53
CA GLY A 22 3.35 0.30 -17.64
C GLY A 22 3.36 1.50 -18.60
N LYS A 23 4.47 2.25 -18.66
CA LYS A 23 4.67 3.37 -19.59
C LYS A 23 4.76 2.90 -21.05
N ASP A 24 5.45 1.79 -21.30
CA ASP A 24 5.56 1.21 -22.64
C ASP A 24 4.21 0.67 -23.11
N LEU A 25 3.46 -0.02 -22.22
CA LEU A 25 2.11 -0.48 -22.49
C LEU A 25 1.15 0.67 -22.81
N ALA A 26 1.19 1.74 -22.02
CA ALA A 26 0.41 2.96 -22.31
C ALA A 26 0.78 3.58 -23.68
N SER A 27 2.06 3.48 -24.08
CA SER A 27 2.51 3.89 -25.41
C SER A 27 1.96 2.98 -26.51
N CYS A 28 1.94 1.65 -26.30
CA CYS A 28 1.36 0.66 -27.21
C CYS A 28 -0.13 0.94 -27.48
N VAL A 29 -0.90 1.29 -26.44
CA VAL A 29 -2.33 1.65 -26.55
C VAL A 29 -2.59 2.87 -27.44
N ARG A 30 -1.57 3.71 -27.68
CA ARG A 30 -1.67 4.92 -28.52
C ARG A 30 -1.27 4.71 -29.98
N VAL A 31 -0.71 3.55 -30.34
CA VAL A 31 -0.19 3.28 -31.70
C VAL A 31 -1.31 3.17 -32.74
N SER A 32 -2.32 2.35 -32.48
CA SER A 32 -3.45 2.14 -33.39
C SER A 32 -4.68 1.63 -32.61
N LYS A 33 -5.86 1.62 -33.25
CA LYS A 33 -7.07 1.04 -32.64
C LYS A 33 -6.89 -0.45 -32.30
N ASN A 34 -6.27 -1.21 -33.20
CA ASN A 34 -6.03 -2.64 -32.98
C ASN A 34 -5.10 -2.88 -31.77
N TRP A 35 -4.03 -2.09 -31.65
CA TRP A 35 -3.12 -2.18 -30.50
C TRP A 35 -3.81 -1.72 -29.20
N ARG A 36 -4.65 -0.68 -29.26
CA ARG A 36 -5.48 -0.29 -28.12
C ARG A 36 -6.34 -1.44 -27.63
N ASP A 37 -7.13 -2.05 -28.49
CA ASP A 37 -8.08 -3.10 -28.10
C ASP A 37 -7.37 -4.33 -27.50
N MET A 38 -6.14 -4.58 -27.94
CA MET A 38 -5.29 -5.69 -27.49
C MET A 38 -4.55 -5.43 -26.18
N PHE A 39 -3.96 -4.24 -26.02
CA PHE A 39 -3.14 -3.91 -24.85
C PHE A 39 -3.93 -3.24 -23.71
N LEU A 40 -5.09 -2.63 -23.99
CA LEU A 40 -5.89 -1.96 -22.96
C LEU A 40 -6.35 -2.92 -21.84
N PRO A 41 -6.79 -4.16 -22.10
CA PRO A 41 -7.10 -5.11 -21.02
C PRO A 41 -5.88 -5.45 -20.16
N ILE A 42 -4.70 -5.53 -20.77
CA ILE A 42 -3.45 -5.90 -20.09
C ILE A 42 -2.91 -4.74 -19.26
N VAL A 43 -3.06 -3.50 -19.74
CA VAL A 43 -2.75 -2.28 -18.97
C VAL A 43 -3.53 -2.27 -17.66
N GLY A 44 -4.81 -2.66 -17.67
CA GLY A 44 -5.63 -2.71 -16.46
C GLY A 44 -5.12 -3.70 -15.39
N ASP A 45 -4.39 -4.73 -15.79
CA ASP A 45 -3.77 -5.69 -14.86
C ASP A 45 -2.34 -5.27 -14.45
N ALA A 46 -1.71 -4.33 -15.16
CA ALA A 46 -0.36 -3.86 -14.88
C ALA A 46 -0.36 -2.72 -13.85
N LEU A 47 0.68 -2.67 -13.01
CA LEU A 47 0.88 -1.60 -12.03
C LEU A 47 0.95 -0.24 -12.73
N GLU A 48 -0.05 0.61 -12.51
CA GLU A 48 -0.03 1.99 -12.98
C GLU A 48 0.62 2.89 -11.93
N ILE A 49 1.75 3.52 -12.29
CA ILE A 49 2.34 4.60 -11.49
C ILE A 49 1.74 5.91 -11.99
N CYS A 50 0.86 6.49 -11.19
CA CYS A 50 0.19 7.74 -11.53
C CYS A 50 0.82 8.90 -10.75
N HIS A 51 1.35 9.88 -11.48
CA HIS A 51 1.57 11.20 -10.89
C HIS A 51 0.23 11.93 -10.83
N MET A 52 -0.01 12.69 -9.75
CA MET A 52 -1.32 13.28 -9.49
C MET A 52 -1.85 14.21 -10.60
N LYS A 53 -0.97 14.82 -11.41
CA LYS A 53 -1.35 15.67 -12.56
C LYS A 53 -2.17 14.92 -13.61
N ASP A 54 -2.10 13.60 -13.58
CA ASP A 54 -2.64 12.72 -14.58
C ASP A 54 -3.85 11.90 -14.07
N TYR A 55 -4.18 11.98 -12.77
CA TYR A 55 -5.14 11.08 -12.10
C TYR A 55 -6.49 10.89 -12.80
N GLU A 56 -7.05 11.93 -13.42
CA GLU A 56 -8.34 11.81 -14.14
C GLU A 56 -8.29 10.83 -15.32
N MET A 57 -7.09 10.51 -15.84
CA MET A 57 -6.89 9.62 -16.97
C MET A 57 -6.67 8.15 -16.60
N PHE A 58 -6.43 7.81 -15.32
CA PHE A 58 -5.87 6.51 -14.91
C PHE A 58 -6.74 5.72 -13.92
N THR A 59 -8.05 5.88 -14.01
CA THR A 59 -8.97 5.02 -13.25
C THR A 59 -9.76 4.14 -14.20
N HIS A 60 -9.54 2.83 -14.11
CA HIS A 60 -10.18 1.83 -14.95
C HIS A 60 -10.93 0.82 -14.07
N PRO A 61 -12.16 0.39 -14.44
CA PRO A 61 -12.98 -0.50 -13.61
C PRO A 61 -12.31 -1.86 -13.31
N ASN A 62 -11.39 -2.29 -14.15
CA ASN A 62 -10.64 -3.54 -13.98
C ASN A 62 -9.27 -3.35 -13.34
N LEU A 63 -8.92 -2.14 -12.89
CA LEU A 63 -7.62 -1.87 -12.29
C LEU A 63 -7.44 -2.70 -11.01
N ARG A 64 -6.40 -3.53 -10.98
CA ARG A 64 -6.07 -4.38 -9.81
C ARG A 64 -4.95 -3.83 -8.97
N ASP A 65 -3.97 -3.19 -9.60
CA ASP A 65 -2.74 -2.72 -8.97
C ASP A 65 -2.52 -1.24 -9.29
N LEU A 66 -2.46 -0.40 -8.26
CA LEU A 66 -2.33 1.05 -8.41
C LEU A 66 -1.24 1.59 -7.48
N GLU A 67 -0.36 2.43 -8.03
CA GLU A 67 0.61 3.20 -7.27
C GLU A 67 0.41 4.69 -7.55
N ILE A 68 0.17 5.46 -6.48
CA ILE A 68 -0.06 6.89 -6.58
C ILE A 68 1.02 7.63 -5.82
N MET A 69 1.69 8.54 -6.53
CA MET A 69 2.72 9.39 -5.97
C MET A 69 2.36 10.86 -6.19
N ILE A 70 2.45 11.65 -5.13
CA ILE A 70 2.14 13.08 -5.18
C ILE A 70 3.39 13.87 -4.92
N ASP A 71 3.71 14.76 -5.86
CA ASP A 71 4.77 15.73 -5.69
C ASP A 71 4.23 16.90 -4.85
N SER A 72 4.52 16.85 -3.56
CA SER A 72 4.62 17.95 -2.57
C SER A 72 3.44 18.92 -2.30
N GLU A 73 2.32 18.87 -3.01
CA GLU A 73 1.14 19.67 -2.64
C GLU A 73 0.17 18.87 -1.75
N HIS A 74 0.03 19.28 -0.47
CA HIS A 74 -0.84 18.70 0.56
C HIS A 74 -2.35 18.85 0.29
N ARG A 75 -2.81 18.66 -0.95
CA ARG A 75 -4.24 18.69 -1.24
C ARG A 75 -4.86 17.37 -0.77
N PRO A 76 -5.88 17.41 0.09
CA PRO A 76 -6.65 16.21 0.39
C PRO A 76 -7.27 15.72 -0.92
N LEU A 77 -7.08 14.44 -1.21
CA LEU A 77 -7.75 13.83 -2.34
C LEU A 77 -9.05 13.22 -1.88
N ASP A 78 -10.11 13.82 -2.38
CA ASP A 78 -11.45 13.25 -2.36
C ASP A 78 -11.55 12.30 -3.56
N TRP A 79 -11.15 11.05 -3.33
CA TRP A 79 -11.18 10.01 -4.36
C TRP A 79 -12.31 9.05 -4.10
N ASP A 80 -13.22 8.95 -5.06
CA ASP A 80 -14.10 7.80 -5.17
C ASP A 80 -13.39 6.65 -5.92
N LEU A 81 -12.27 6.20 -5.36
CA LEU A 81 -11.48 5.12 -5.95
C LEU A 81 -12.29 3.81 -5.98
N ALA A 82 -13.15 3.63 -4.98
CA ALA A 82 -14.08 2.51 -4.89
C ALA A 82 -15.04 2.45 -6.09
N ALA A 83 -15.64 3.57 -6.49
CA ALA A 83 -16.54 3.58 -7.66
C ALA A 83 -15.78 3.38 -8.98
N LYS A 84 -14.56 3.90 -9.07
CA LYS A 84 -13.81 3.91 -10.34
C LYS A 84 -13.00 2.63 -10.58
N SER A 85 -12.51 2.01 -9.53
CA SER A 85 -11.63 0.84 -9.56
C SER A 85 -12.06 -0.18 -8.49
N PRO A 86 -13.29 -0.75 -8.58
CA PRO A 86 -13.84 -1.62 -7.54
C PRO A 86 -13.08 -2.93 -7.36
N LEU A 87 -12.29 -3.36 -8.37
CA LEU A 87 -11.52 -4.61 -8.37
C LEU A 87 -10.09 -4.44 -7.85
N LEU A 88 -9.76 -3.30 -7.25
CA LEU A 88 -8.41 -3.02 -6.77
C LEU A 88 -7.99 -4.00 -5.67
N GLU A 89 -6.88 -4.71 -5.89
CA GLU A 89 -6.30 -5.70 -4.99
C GLU A 89 -5.05 -5.18 -4.29
N ARG A 90 -4.27 -4.30 -4.93
CA ARG A 90 -3.07 -3.70 -4.35
C ARG A 90 -3.03 -2.20 -4.58
N LEU A 91 -2.75 -1.46 -3.52
CA LEU A 91 -2.61 -0.01 -3.55
C LEU A 91 -1.32 0.42 -2.86
N SER A 92 -0.54 1.24 -3.55
CA SER A 92 0.66 1.90 -3.04
C SER A 92 0.43 3.41 -3.06
N LEU A 93 0.63 4.07 -1.92
CA LEU A 93 0.42 5.50 -1.75
C LEU A 93 1.69 6.14 -1.24
N ILE A 94 2.19 7.15 -1.96
CA ILE A 94 3.47 7.78 -1.70
C ILE A 94 3.30 9.30 -1.59
N ASN A 95 3.74 9.88 -0.48
CA ASN A 95 3.76 11.31 -0.22
C ASN A 95 2.38 12.00 -0.33
N ILE A 96 1.35 11.36 0.25
CA ILE A 96 -0.05 11.80 0.16
C ILE A 96 -0.69 12.07 1.52
N VAL A 97 -1.64 13.00 1.55
CA VAL A 97 -2.55 13.20 2.68
C VAL A 97 -3.91 12.58 2.34
N ILE A 98 -4.34 11.60 3.14
CA ILE A 98 -5.56 10.83 2.89
C ILE A 98 -6.62 11.06 3.97
N GLY A 99 -7.89 11.14 3.56
CA GLY A 99 -9.04 11.01 4.46
C GLY A 99 -9.53 9.57 4.59
N LEU A 100 -10.51 9.31 5.45
CA LEU A 100 -11.02 7.95 5.71
C LEU A 100 -11.97 7.39 4.65
N GLY A 101 -12.66 8.26 3.90
CA GLY A 101 -13.82 7.84 3.09
C GLY A 101 -13.51 6.86 1.97
N TRP A 102 -12.30 6.88 1.41
CA TRP A 102 -11.99 6.21 0.15
C TRP A 102 -11.56 4.73 0.32
N LEU A 103 -11.06 4.32 1.49
CA LEU A 103 -10.77 2.90 1.76
C LEU A 103 -12.07 2.11 1.97
N GLN A 104 -13.12 2.78 2.46
CA GLN A 104 -14.45 2.20 2.63
C GLN A 104 -15.09 2.02 1.26
N GLY A 105 -14.89 0.85 0.65
CA GLY A 105 -15.43 0.55 -0.69
C GLY A 105 -14.48 -0.22 -1.59
N LEU A 106 -13.30 -0.63 -1.10
CA LEU A 106 -12.36 -1.50 -1.81
C LEU A 106 -12.39 -2.92 -1.21
N PRO A 107 -13.46 -3.72 -1.42
CA PRO A 107 -13.64 -5.00 -0.74
C PRO A 107 -12.61 -6.06 -1.13
N TYR A 108 -11.96 -5.90 -2.28
CA TYR A 108 -10.94 -6.81 -2.79
C TYR A 108 -9.52 -6.37 -2.45
N LEU A 109 -9.34 -5.25 -1.76
CA LEU A 109 -8.00 -4.76 -1.41
C LEU A 109 -7.35 -5.74 -0.43
N ARG A 110 -6.22 -6.30 -0.84
CA ARG A 110 -5.43 -7.27 -0.07
C ARG A 110 -4.09 -6.71 0.38
N LYS A 111 -3.52 -5.78 -0.39
CA LYS A 111 -2.24 -5.15 -0.06
C LYS A 111 -2.39 -3.63 -0.02
N LEU A 112 -1.95 -3.03 1.07
CA LEU A 112 -1.80 -1.59 1.21
C LEU A 112 -0.36 -1.25 1.58
N ASP A 113 0.28 -0.42 0.75
CA ASP A 113 1.64 0.12 0.97
C ASP A 113 1.54 1.64 1.12
N LEU A 114 1.90 2.17 2.29
CA LEU A 114 1.82 3.59 2.62
C LEU A 114 3.23 4.10 2.90
N LYS A 115 3.71 5.07 2.11
CA LYS A 115 5.03 5.70 2.25
C LYS A 115 4.90 7.21 2.38
N CYS A 116 5.36 7.78 3.49
CA CYS A 116 5.25 9.22 3.77
C CYS A 116 3.80 9.71 3.69
N VAL A 117 2.87 8.99 4.32
CA VAL A 117 1.43 9.26 4.24
C VAL A 117 0.93 9.91 5.53
N ILE A 118 0.11 10.95 5.40
CA ILE A 118 -0.63 11.56 6.51
C ILE A 118 -2.09 11.10 6.46
N ILE A 119 -2.56 10.44 7.52
CA ILE A 119 -3.93 9.92 7.63
C ILE A 119 -4.76 10.86 8.48
N ARG A 120 -5.77 11.48 7.87
CA ARG A 120 -6.75 12.31 8.55
C ARG A 120 -7.84 11.42 9.13
N HIS A 121 -7.98 11.45 10.45
CA HIS A 121 -8.89 10.63 11.25
C HIS A 121 -8.50 9.14 11.26
N GLY A 122 -8.09 8.62 12.42
CA GLY A 122 -7.61 7.24 12.46
C GLY A 122 -8.61 6.12 12.74
N PRO A 123 -9.72 6.29 13.48
CA PRO A 123 -10.52 5.12 13.88
C PRO A 123 -11.08 4.31 12.71
N GLY A 124 -11.54 4.97 11.63
CA GLY A 124 -12.07 4.29 10.46
C GLY A 124 -11.01 3.62 9.59
N PHE A 125 -9.73 3.92 9.77
CA PHE A 125 -8.63 3.38 8.96
C PHE A 125 -8.44 1.91 9.29
N TRP A 126 -8.43 1.59 10.59
CA TRP A 126 -8.32 0.23 11.08
C TRP A 126 -9.49 -0.65 10.59
N GLU A 127 -10.70 -0.10 10.59
CA GLU A 127 -11.88 -0.79 10.07
C GLU A 127 -11.72 -1.16 8.60
N ALA A 128 -11.27 -0.21 7.78
CA ALA A 128 -11.09 -0.43 6.35
C ALA A 128 -9.94 -1.41 6.04
N CYS A 129 -9.00 -1.59 6.96
CA CYS A 129 -7.87 -2.51 6.82
C CYS A 129 -8.19 -3.96 7.26
N LYS A 130 -9.38 -4.28 7.78
CA LYS A 130 -9.71 -5.62 8.32
C LYS A 130 -9.53 -6.77 7.33
N ASN A 131 -9.68 -6.50 6.03
CA ASN A 131 -9.60 -7.50 4.97
C ASN A 131 -8.19 -7.64 4.35
N LEU A 132 -7.23 -6.80 4.76
CA LEU A 132 -5.88 -6.82 4.21
C LEU A 132 -5.13 -8.11 4.59
N GLU A 133 -4.32 -8.57 3.66
CA GLU A 133 -3.34 -9.64 3.85
C GLU A 133 -1.94 -9.07 4.12
N ILE A 134 -1.64 -7.91 3.55
CA ILE A 134 -0.35 -7.22 3.66
C ILE A 134 -0.59 -5.74 3.95
N LEU A 135 -0.01 -5.25 5.05
CA LEU A 135 0.01 -3.83 5.41
C LEU A 135 1.45 -3.38 5.61
N LEU A 136 1.89 -2.44 4.77
CA LEU A 136 3.21 -1.83 4.84
C LEU A 136 3.02 -0.34 5.15
N MET A 137 3.66 0.13 6.21
CA MET A 137 3.58 1.51 6.68
C MET A 137 5.00 2.03 6.90
N GLU A 138 5.40 3.02 6.12
CA GLU A 138 6.70 3.67 6.19
C GLU A 138 6.51 5.18 6.29
N HIS A 139 7.02 5.81 7.35
CA HIS A 139 6.80 7.24 7.62
C HIS A 139 5.31 7.66 7.63
N VAL A 140 4.45 6.81 8.18
CA VAL A 140 3.01 7.11 8.30
C VAL A 140 2.74 7.92 9.57
N HIS A 141 1.98 9.00 9.42
CA HIS A 141 1.54 9.88 10.49
C HIS A 141 0.01 9.96 10.53
N PHE A 142 -0.59 9.98 11.72
CA PHE A 142 -2.03 10.24 11.86
C PHE A 142 -2.22 11.66 12.38
N GLU A 143 -3.01 12.45 11.65
CA GLU A 143 -3.36 13.80 12.04
C GLU A 143 -4.17 13.75 13.35
N GLY A 144 -3.71 14.47 14.37
CA GLY A 144 -4.27 14.42 15.72
C GLY A 144 -3.55 13.48 16.69
N GLY A 145 -2.48 12.79 16.25
CA GLY A 145 -1.61 12.00 17.12
C GLY A 145 -2.05 10.54 17.25
N PHE A 146 -2.02 10.01 18.47
CA PHE A 146 -2.29 8.59 18.73
C PHE A 146 -3.73 8.22 18.38
N VAL A 147 -3.87 7.14 17.61
CA VAL A 147 -5.17 6.57 17.26
C VAL A 147 -5.23 5.14 17.80
N PRO A 148 -6.00 4.89 18.87
CA PRO A 148 -6.15 3.56 19.40
C PRO A 148 -6.85 2.65 18.39
N ILE A 149 -6.39 1.41 18.33
CA ILE A 149 -7.05 0.35 17.57
C ILE A 149 -8.33 -0.03 18.34
N PRO A 150 -9.52 -0.01 17.73
CA PRO A 150 -10.74 -0.42 18.40
C PRO A 150 -10.63 -1.86 18.93
N ALA A 151 -11.10 -2.11 20.15
CA ALA A 151 -10.92 -3.39 20.84
C ALA A 151 -11.56 -4.59 20.11
N ASP A 152 -12.59 -4.33 19.32
CA ASP A 152 -13.32 -5.28 18.49
C ASP A 152 -12.71 -5.48 17.09
N THR A 153 -11.64 -4.76 16.76
CA THR A 153 -10.97 -4.91 15.47
C THR A 153 -10.16 -6.21 15.46
N VAL A 154 -10.39 -7.06 14.47
CA VAL A 154 -9.60 -8.28 14.24
C VAL A 154 -9.17 -8.31 12.78
N PHE A 155 -7.85 -8.31 12.56
CA PHE A 155 -7.24 -8.42 11.24
C PHE A 155 -7.07 -9.90 10.86
N ALA A 156 -8.20 -10.59 10.67
CA ALA A 156 -8.24 -12.04 10.49
C ALA A 156 -7.42 -12.54 9.29
N ARG A 157 -7.17 -11.69 8.29
CA ARG A 157 -6.45 -12.06 7.06
C ARG A 157 -5.00 -11.56 7.03
N LEU A 158 -4.60 -10.70 7.96
CA LEU A 158 -3.30 -10.04 7.89
C LEU A 158 -2.18 -11.02 8.22
N ARG A 159 -1.29 -11.23 7.25
CA ARG A 159 -0.14 -12.15 7.33
C ARG A 159 1.18 -11.41 7.42
N THR A 160 1.27 -10.25 6.77
CA THR A 160 2.48 -9.43 6.76
C THR A 160 2.15 -8.04 7.25
N LEU A 161 2.86 -7.63 8.31
CA LEU A 161 2.80 -6.29 8.87
C LEU A 161 4.21 -5.72 8.94
N ARG A 162 4.44 -4.62 8.25
CA ARG A 162 5.69 -3.87 8.30
C ARG A 162 5.42 -2.45 8.74
N ILE A 163 6.04 -2.03 9.83
CA ILE A 163 5.94 -0.67 10.35
C ILE A 163 7.35 -0.10 10.46
N ARG A 164 7.65 0.94 9.67
CA ARG A 164 8.93 1.64 9.69
C ARG A 164 8.73 3.13 9.94
N LEU A 165 9.38 3.65 10.97
CA LEU A 165 9.45 5.09 11.25
C LEU A 165 8.05 5.74 11.35
N GLY A 166 7.06 4.98 11.82
CA GLY A 166 5.71 5.47 12.05
C GLY A 166 5.67 6.32 13.32
N THR A 167 4.97 7.45 13.26
CA THR A 167 4.79 8.38 14.39
C THR A 167 3.37 8.37 14.95
N TRP A 168 2.57 7.39 14.52
CA TRP A 168 1.14 7.31 14.81
C TRP A 168 0.81 6.74 16.18
N ALA A 169 1.79 6.15 16.85
CA ALA A 169 1.70 5.63 18.20
C ALA A 169 3.08 5.66 18.83
N SER A 170 3.15 5.74 20.16
CA SER A 170 4.41 5.54 20.86
C SER A 170 4.96 4.14 20.55
N ALA A 171 6.28 3.95 20.61
CA ALA A 171 6.88 2.64 20.40
C ALA A 171 6.31 1.56 21.33
N SER A 172 5.84 1.91 22.52
CA SER A 172 5.15 0.97 23.43
C SER A 172 3.78 0.52 22.92
N GLU A 173 3.10 1.35 22.12
CA GLU A 173 1.75 1.10 21.63
C GLU A 173 1.73 0.42 20.25
N GLN A 174 2.79 0.58 19.44
CA GLN A 174 2.85 -0.05 18.10
C GLN A 174 2.75 -1.59 18.17
N PRO A 175 3.38 -2.30 19.12
CA PRO A 175 3.18 -3.73 19.31
C PRO A 175 1.76 -4.12 19.74
N ALA A 176 0.93 -3.18 20.22
CA ALA A 176 -0.45 -3.46 20.60
C ALA A 176 -1.32 -3.88 19.42
N LEU A 177 -0.85 -3.72 18.18
CA LEU A 177 -1.50 -4.24 16.97
C LEU A 177 -1.37 -5.77 16.84
N ILE A 178 -0.31 -6.37 17.39
CA ILE A 178 -0.01 -7.81 17.24
C ILE A 178 -1.15 -8.70 17.75
N PRO A 179 -1.73 -8.48 18.96
CA PRO A 179 -2.87 -9.25 19.45
C PRO A 179 -4.11 -9.24 18.55
N HIS A 180 -4.26 -8.26 17.65
CA HIS A 180 -5.38 -8.17 16.72
C HIS A 180 -5.15 -8.97 15.42
N CYS A 181 -3.97 -9.58 15.24
CA CYS A 181 -3.54 -10.25 14.01
C CYS A 181 -3.27 -11.74 14.28
N PRO A 182 -4.31 -12.59 14.42
CA PRO A 182 -4.13 -13.99 14.81
C PRO A 182 -3.35 -14.82 13.80
N ASN A 183 -3.36 -14.43 12.52
CA ASN A 183 -2.70 -15.13 11.42
C ASN A 183 -1.41 -14.44 10.95
N LEU A 184 -0.79 -13.61 11.80
CA LEU A 184 0.41 -12.87 11.43
C LEU A 184 1.61 -13.82 11.29
N GLU A 185 2.20 -13.84 10.09
CA GLU A 185 3.34 -14.70 9.73
C GLU A 185 4.66 -13.91 9.79
N THR A 186 4.63 -12.65 9.35
CA THR A 186 5.79 -11.75 9.28
C THR A 186 5.47 -10.42 9.95
N PHE A 187 6.28 -10.07 10.95
CA PHE A 187 6.26 -8.77 11.60
C PHE A 187 7.64 -8.13 11.50
N GLU A 188 7.69 -6.99 10.84
CA GLU A 188 8.90 -6.16 10.77
C GLU A 188 8.60 -4.80 11.37
N TRP A 189 9.41 -4.41 12.34
CA TRP A 189 9.19 -3.18 13.05
C TRP A 189 10.49 -2.43 13.26
N ASN A 190 10.51 -1.19 12.77
CA ASN A 190 11.62 -0.26 12.90
C ASN A 190 11.11 1.03 13.57
N PRO A 191 11.14 1.11 14.91
CA PRO A 191 10.69 2.30 15.62
C PRO A 191 11.62 3.51 15.36
N PRO A 192 11.14 4.74 15.56
CA PRO A 192 12.00 5.91 15.53
C PRO A 192 13.13 5.80 16.56
N LEU A 193 14.34 6.27 16.20
CA LEU A 193 15.56 6.13 17.01
C LEU A 193 15.43 6.61 18.46
N PHE A 194 14.56 7.60 18.70
CA PHE A 194 14.38 8.21 20.01
C PHE A 194 13.57 7.34 21.00
N GLU A 195 12.89 6.28 20.56
CA GLU A 195 12.02 5.47 21.42
C GLU A 195 12.56 4.06 21.77
N VAL A 196 13.69 3.65 21.19
CA VAL A 196 14.26 2.29 21.33
C VAL A 196 14.55 1.92 22.80
N ARG A 197 14.82 2.90 23.68
CA ARG A 197 15.14 2.65 25.10
C ARG A 197 13.98 2.09 25.92
N ILE A 198 12.72 2.27 25.48
CA ILE A 198 11.53 1.90 26.26
C ILE A 198 11.19 0.40 26.09
N LEU A 199 11.67 -0.24 25.02
CA LEU A 199 11.22 -1.57 24.61
C LEU A 199 11.73 -2.75 25.42
N ILE A 200 12.80 -2.56 26.19
CA ILE A 200 13.39 -3.63 27.01
C ILE A 200 12.41 -4.07 28.12
N GLN A 201 11.34 -3.32 28.38
CA GLN A 201 10.41 -3.56 29.49
C GLN A 201 9.12 -4.33 29.12
N HIS A 202 8.76 -4.46 27.83
CA HIS A 202 7.50 -5.08 27.40
C HIS A 202 7.74 -6.14 26.31
N PRO A 203 8.03 -7.40 26.68
CA PRO A 203 8.31 -8.45 25.71
C PRO A 203 7.08 -8.76 24.85
N ILE A 204 7.30 -8.91 23.54
CA ILE A 204 6.28 -9.40 22.61
C ILE A 204 5.99 -10.87 22.93
N HIS A 205 4.82 -11.15 23.51
CA HIS A 205 4.40 -12.51 23.84
C HIS A 205 3.97 -13.26 22.57
N LYS A 206 4.82 -14.19 22.10
CA LYS A 206 4.54 -15.06 20.94
C LYS A 206 3.26 -15.90 21.09
N ASP A 207 2.80 -16.14 22.31
CA ASP A 207 1.61 -16.94 22.61
C ASP A 207 0.33 -16.42 21.94
N ARG A 208 0.32 -15.15 21.53
CA ARG A 208 -0.82 -14.51 20.83
C ARG A 208 -0.76 -14.59 19.31
N CYS A 209 0.40 -14.92 18.74
CA CYS A 209 0.59 -15.07 17.29
C CYS A 209 1.38 -16.38 17.03
N PRO A 210 0.70 -17.53 17.05
CA PRO A 210 1.37 -18.83 16.94
C PRO A 210 2.06 -19.03 15.58
N LEU A 211 1.66 -18.27 14.55
CA LEU A 211 2.22 -18.34 13.20
C LEU A 211 3.39 -17.38 12.97
N LEU A 212 3.79 -16.57 13.97
CA LEU A 212 4.82 -15.56 13.80
C LEU A 212 6.21 -16.20 13.66
N ASN A 213 6.62 -16.42 12.42
CA ASN A 213 7.86 -17.09 12.06
C ASN A 213 9.00 -16.10 11.89
N ASN A 214 8.71 -14.91 11.37
CA ASN A 214 9.69 -13.88 11.06
C ASN A 214 9.41 -12.64 11.91
N LEU A 215 10.19 -12.49 12.99
CA LEU A 215 10.23 -11.28 13.80
C LEU A 215 11.54 -10.55 13.50
N SER A 216 11.44 -9.40 12.85
CA SER A 216 12.59 -8.53 12.63
C SER A 216 12.43 -7.25 13.44
N ILE A 217 13.29 -7.12 14.45
CA ILE A 217 13.46 -5.90 15.25
C ILE A 217 14.93 -5.52 15.07
N PRO A 218 15.25 -4.31 14.59
CA PRO A 218 16.63 -3.91 14.41
C PRO A 218 17.32 -3.89 15.78
N GLU A 219 18.41 -4.67 15.91
CA GLU A 219 19.21 -4.76 17.14
C GLU A 219 19.96 -3.46 17.46
N LYS A 220 20.09 -2.56 16.47
CA LYS A 220 20.74 -1.26 16.60
C LYS A 220 19.87 -0.18 15.96
N PRO A 221 19.77 1.01 16.58
CA PRO A 221 19.17 2.18 15.93
C PRO A 221 19.91 2.39 14.60
N LEU A 222 19.19 2.53 13.47
CA LEU A 222 19.82 2.95 12.20
C LEU A 222 20.63 4.22 12.46
N ASP A 223 21.88 4.24 12.00
CA ASP A 223 22.90 5.20 12.39
C ASP A 223 22.41 6.66 12.45
N ALA A 224 22.85 7.36 13.50
CA ALA A 224 22.47 8.73 13.88
C ALA A 224 22.82 9.84 12.85
N GLU A 225 23.23 9.50 11.63
CA GLU A 225 23.61 10.45 10.57
C GLU A 225 22.41 11.20 9.95
N TRP A 226 21.17 10.73 10.14
CA TRP A 226 19.99 11.40 9.57
C TRP A 226 19.47 12.58 10.41
N ALA A 227 19.96 12.75 11.64
CA ALA A 227 19.55 13.85 12.52
C ALA A 227 20.01 15.25 12.03
N SER A 228 20.94 15.33 11.07
CA SER A 228 21.44 16.61 10.54
C SER A 228 20.71 17.10 9.27
N VAL A 229 19.66 16.41 8.81
CA VAL A 229 18.92 16.77 7.57
C VAL A 229 17.55 17.41 7.86
N ILE A 230 17.12 17.45 9.13
CA ILE A 230 15.84 18.03 9.55
C ILE A 230 16.06 19.11 10.63
N GLU A 231 17.03 20.00 10.40
CA GLU A 231 17.07 21.35 10.99
C GLU A 231 16.85 22.40 9.90
#